data_AF-A0A8J7ARD1-F1
#
_entry.id   AF-A0A8J7ARD1-F1
#
_cell.length_a   1.000
_cell.length_b   1.000
_cell.length_c   1.000
_cell.angle_alpha   90.00
_cell.angle_beta   90.00
_cell.angle_gamma   90.00
#
_symmetry.space_group_name_H-M   'P 1'
#
loop_
_entity.id
_entity.type
_entity.pdbx_description
1 polymer ?
#
loop_
_entity_poly.entity_id
_entity_poly.type
_entity_poly.pdbx_seq_one_letter_code
_entity_poly.pdbx_strand_id
1 'polypeptide(L)'
;MKVAVQEEDLRLLAKTLQEQLLVEVPSVEVFQVKCGVNKDELMILTQHSSSTIVDSQTIFAILEEVLQSLAPHREQRVQCFLRVLGEKLPYAKRFLIVKQGGSGGVREVNKQLLFPASSSPAVDEIKQEEPFDPFVGAPDLSVSKPARQVKAIMLGAVVGVVVLAGGAYCLTRPCVMSKCKEVQIAEQLKTESQQLMRRAKSENELLAVQQRLQAASVALKPIPRWSPHYQQAEELRASLSGRAEKINQVVKALQTASIAAQKIKTPANSLEELQARQHLWRQAIAPLEAVSPNSELYGLVQAKLLDYRVKLHTLNQQMLAAEKWLKKLTAAKAVANTAANQEATAKSLNNWQKVQSTWQVVVNALNVIPQTSQGYQEAQKLLTEYKPKLAAARDRTTKEQLAAKTYQQAISTANQAKAYEQQNQWQAAATYWDQALHAAKQISRDSFYYTQTQTLVEPYSVALKNAQEKLQLSSNLQQTRTDLDKTCINEIQICTFSLDNEGIIVRLTPEYDQVIQNSLTNSDTENLTTSVDATNHLQTLREALAVISDNANLPLFLYDAQGQIVYVRTLEG
;
A
#
# COMPACT_ATOMS: atom_id res chain seq x y z
N MET A 1 6.43 21.35 -32.61
CA MET A 1 6.22 19.91 -32.90
C MET A 1 5.12 19.42 -31.96
N LYS A 2 3.90 19.17 -32.45
CA LYS A 2 2.77 18.74 -31.60
C LYS A 2 3.04 17.34 -31.05
N VAL A 3 2.80 17.12 -29.76
CA VAL A 3 2.85 15.79 -29.15
C VAL A 3 1.49 15.15 -29.34
N ALA A 4 1.34 14.34 -30.39
CA ALA A 4 0.18 13.47 -30.55
C ALA A 4 0.30 12.29 -29.56
N VAL A 5 -0.14 12.53 -28.31
CA VAL A 5 -0.31 11.46 -27.30
C VAL A 5 -1.35 10.49 -27.86
N GLN A 6 -1.05 9.19 -27.91
CA GLN A 6 -1.97 8.22 -28.48
C GLN A 6 -3.12 7.96 -27.51
N GLU A 7 -4.31 7.67 -28.03
CA GLU A 7 -5.46 7.39 -27.15
C GLU A 7 -5.22 6.15 -26.28
N GLU A 8 -4.40 5.22 -26.76
CA GLU A 8 -3.94 4.04 -26.03
C GLU A 8 -3.06 4.41 -24.82
N ASP A 9 -2.17 5.41 -24.94
CA ASP A 9 -1.34 5.92 -23.83
C ASP A 9 -2.22 6.51 -22.73
N LEU A 10 -3.24 7.29 -23.10
CA LEU A 10 -4.17 7.91 -22.16
C LEU A 10 -5.05 6.88 -21.45
N ARG A 11 -5.50 5.84 -22.17
CA ARG A 11 -6.24 4.69 -21.59
C ARG A 11 -5.34 3.86 -20.66
N LEU A 12 -4.07 3.65 -21.01
CA LEU A 12 -3.10 2.95 -20.18
C LEU A 12 -2.80 3.75 -18.90
N LEU A 13 -2.53 5.05 -19.00
CA LEU A 13 -2.31 5.94 -17.87
C LEU A 13 -3.52 5.98 -16.93
N ALA A 14 -4.74 6.14 -17.46
CA ALA A 14 -5.97 6.12 -16.68
C ALA A 14 -6.12 4.80 -15.91
N LYS A 15 -5.82 3.66 -16.55
CA LYS A 15 -5.85 2.35 -15.91
C LYS A 15 -4.79 2.22 -14.79
N THR A 16 -3.55 2.64 -15.02
CA THR A 16 -2.49 2.58 -14.00
C THR A 16 -2.82 3.44 -12.77
N LEU A 17 -3.33 4.66 -12.98
CA LEU A 17 -3.77 5.54 -11.89
C LEU A 17 -4.95 4.93 -11.12
N GLN A 18 -5.90 4.31 -11.81
CA GLN A 18 -7.04 3.63 -11.18
C GLN A 18 -6.61 2.38 -10.39
N GLU A 19 -5.65 1.60 -10.90
CA GLU A 19 -5.09 0.44 -10.20
C GLU A 19 -4.35 0.86 -8.92
N GLN A 20 -3.55 1.93 -8.92
CA GLN A 20 -2.90 2.40 -7.69
C GLN A 20 -3.86 3.00 -6.67
N LEU A 21 -4.85 3.80 -7.11
CA LEU A 21 -5.85 4.38 -6.19
C LEU A 21 -6.67 3.30 -5.45
N LEU A 22 -6.94 2.16 -6.09
CA LEU A 22 -7.58 1.00 -5.47
C LEU A 22 -6.66 0.19 -4.53
N VAL A 23 -5.33 0.39 -4.60
CA VAL A 23 -4.36 -0.21 -3.69
C VAL A 23 -4.18 0.65 -2.44
N GLU A 24 -3.99 1.96 -2.62
CA GLU A 24 -3.71 2.90 -1.52
C GLU A 24 -4.96 3.37 -0.77
N VAL A 25 -6.14 3.39 -1.43
CA VAL A 25 -7.42 3.77 -0.80
C VAL A 25 -8.43 2.61 -0.91
N PRO A 26 -8.20 1.49 -0.20
CA PRO A 26 -9.03 0.28 -0.28
C PRO A 26 -10.43 0.45 0.38
N SER A 27 -10.75 1.62 0.93
CA SER A 27 -12.08 1.97 1.43
C SER A 27 -13.08 2.37 0.32
N VAL A 28 -12.60 2.58 -0.91
CA VAL A 28 -13.43 2.89 -2.08
C VAL A 28 -13.47 1.66 -2.99
N GLU A 29 -14.64 1.02 -3.10
CA GLU A 29 -14.80 -0.21 -3.90
C GLU A 29 -14.58 0.02 -5.41
N VAL A 30 -14.91 1.22 -5.91
CA VAL A 30 -14.80 1.59 -7.32
C VAL A 30 -14.34 3.04 -7.48
N PHE A 31 -13.10 3.22 -7.96
CA PHE A 31 -12.70 4.43 -8.67
C PHE A 31 -12.94 4.26 -10.18
N GLN A 32 -13.31 5.34 -10.86
CA GLN A 32 -13.19 5.46 -12.32
C GLN A 32 -12.25 6.63 -12.63
N VAL A 33 -11.12 6.36 -13.29
CA VAL A 33 -10.19 7.42 -13.74
C VAL A 33 -10.34 7.62 -15.24
N LYS A 34 -10.31 8.88 -15.69
CA LYS A 34 -10.30 9.27 -17.10
C LYS A 34 -9.21 10.30 -17.35
N CYS A 35 -8.33 10.02 -18.31
CA CYS A 35 -7.27 10.93 -18.74
C CYS A 35 -7.62 11.52 -20.12
N GLY A 36 -7.24 12.78 -20.35
CA GLY A 36 -7.39 13.45 -21.63
C GLY A 36 -6.45 14.65 -21.74
N VAL A 37 -6.24 15.18 -22.94
CA VAL A 37 -5.39 16.35 -23.19
C VAL A 37 -6.26 17.53 -23.63
N ASN A 38 -6.00 18.71 -23.07
CA ASN A 38 -6.72 19.94 -23.42
C ASN A 38 -5.74 21.12 -23.36
N LYS A 39 -5.61 21.86 -24.48
CA LYS A 39 -4.63 22.97 -24.64
C LYS A 39 -3.20 22.55 -24.23
N ASP A 40 -2.79 21.37 -24.68
CA ASP A 40 -1.50 20.72 -24.37
C ASP A 40 -1.24 20.38 -22.88
N GLU A 41 -2.17 20.67 -21.96
CA GLU A 41 -2.14 20.19 -20.58
C GLU A 41 -2.84 18.84 -20.41
N LEU A 42 -2.30 17.96 -19.57
CA LEU A 42 -2.92 16.69 -19.21
C LEU A 42 -4.01 16.93 -18.16
N MET A 43 -5.20 16.41 -18.37
CA MET A 43 -6.31 16.45 -17.41
C MET A 43 -6.66 15.04 -16.95
N ILE A 44 -6.84 14.88 -15.64
CA ILE A 44 -7.18 13.62 -14.98
C ILE A 44 -8.43 13.84 -14.15
N LEU A 45 -9.50 13.09 -14.46
CA LEU A 45 -10.74 13.07 -13.70
C LEU A 45 -10.84 11.75 -12.94
N THR A 46 -10.79 11.81 -11.61
CA THR A 46 -11.05 10.69 -10.71
C THR A 46 -12.49 10.77 -10.20
N GLN A 47 -13.24 9.68 -10.34
CA GLN A 47 -14.60 9.54 -9.84
C GLN A 47 -14.72 8.42 -8.81
N HIS A 48 -15.53 8.62 -7.76
CA HIS A 48 -15.83 7.63 -6.72
C HIS A 48 -17.35 7.56 -6.44
N SER A 49 -17.81 6.54 -5.71
CA SER A 49 -19.21 6.41 -5.30
C SER A 49 -19.60 7.44 -4.23
N SER A 50 -20.87 7.84 -4.22
CA SER A 50 -21.48 8.72 -3.20
C SER A 50 -21.55 8.10 -1.80
N SER A 51 -21.37 6.77 -1.70
CA SER A 51 -21.37 6.00 -0.45
C SER A 51 -20.15 6.21 0.43
N THR A 52 -19.06 6.77 -0.12
CA THR A 52 -17.75 6.78 0.55
C THR A 52 -17.19 8.19 0.65
N ILE A 53 -16.81 8.59 1.87
CA ILE A 53 -16.08 9.82 2.14
C ILE A 53 -14.62 9.61 1.76
N VAL A 54 -14.09 10.47 0.88
CA VAL A 54 -12.73 10.35 0.32
C VAL A 54 -11.95 11.63 0.61
N ASP A 55 -10.79 11.50 1.27
CA ASP A 55 -9.87 12.64 1.42
C ASP A 55 -9.25 13.01 0.06
N SER A 56 -9.59 14.20 -0.41
CA SER A 56 -9.04 14.76 -1.64
C SER A 56 -7.51 14.93 -1.60
N GLN A 57 -6.90 15.20 -0.44
CA GLN A 57 -5.45 15.42 -0.37
C GLN A 57 -4.67 14.12 -0.55
N THR A 58 -5.10 13.04 0.10
CA THR A 58 -4.55 11.69 -0.09
C THR A 58 -4.67 11.25 -1.54
N ILE A 59 -5.84 11.42 -2.18
CA ILE A 59 -6.00 11.10 -3.62
C ILE A 59 -5.05 11.91 -4.49
N PHE A 60 -4.94 13.23 -4.28
CA PHE A 60 -4.03 14.05 -5.09
C PHE A 60 -2.55 13.72 -4.83
N ALA A 61 -2.18 13.31 -3.62
CA ALA A 61 -0.81 12.85 -3.31
C ALA A 61 -0.47 11.54 -4.05
N ILE A 62 -1.39 10.55 -4.06
CA ILE A 62 -1.20 9.29 -4.79
C ILE A 62 -1.12 9.55 -6.31
N LEU A 63 -1.97 10.42 -6.85
CA LEU A 63 -1.90 10.83 -8.26
C LEU A 63 -0.55 11.51 -8.57
N GLU A 64 -0.06 12.37 -7.67
CA GLU A 64 1.24 13.06 -7.83
C GLU A 64 2.42 12.08 -7.81
N GLU A 65 2.45 11.13 -6.88
CA GLU A 65 3.50 10.09 -6.78
C GLU A 65 3.52 9.18 -8.03
N VAL A 66 2.36 8.70 -8.49
CA VAL A 66 2.27 7.87 -9.70
C VAL A 66 2.69 8.65 -10.95
N LEU A 67 2.31 9.92 -11.08
CA LEU A 67 2.74 10.73 -12.22
C LEU A 67 4.25 11.01 -12.21
N GLN A 68 4.84 11.24 -11.04
CA GLN A 68 6.30 11.40 -10.89
C GLN A 68 7.07 10.12 -11.23
N SER A 69 6.51 8.94 -10.97
CA SER A 69 7.16 7.66 -11.32
C SER A 69 7.05 7.28 -12.81
N LEU A 70 6.08 7.83 -13.55
CA LEU A 70 5.79 7.47 -14.95
C LEU A 70 6.39 8.42 -16.01
N ALA A 71 6.82 9.63 -15.66
CA ALA A 71 7.09 10.70 -16.64
C ALA A 71 8.55 10.78 -17.15
N PRO A 72 8.82 10.62 -18.47
CA PRO A 72 10.16 10.81 -19.03
C PRO A 72 10.48 12.28 -19.37
N HIS A 73 11.41 12.87 -18.62
CA HIS A 73 12.27 14.00 -19.04
C HIS A 73 11.61 15.31 -19.54
N ARG A 74 10.36 15.64 -19.17
CA ARG A 74 9.80 17.00 -19.34
C ARG A 74 8.98 17.45 -18.15
N GLU A 75 9.05 18.73 -17.83
CA GLU A 75 8.11 19.35 -16.89
C GLU A 75 6.73 19.44 -17.56
N GLN A 76 5.76 18.70 -17.04
CA GLN A 76 4.38 18.74 -17.52
C GLN A 76 3.43 19.23 -16.43
N ARG A 77 2.54 20.16 -16.80
CA ARG A 77 1.42 20.58 -15.97
C ARG A 77 0.27 19.60 -16.11
N VAL A 78 -0.29 19.20 -14.97
CA VAL A 78 -1.39 18.25 -14.89
C VAL A 78 -2.52 18.84 -14.06
N GLN A 79 -3.74 18.83 -14.58
CA GLN A 79 -4.94 19.24 -13.86
C GLN A 79 -5.68 18.00 -13.34
N CYS A 80 -5.69 17.80 -12.03
CA CYS A 80 -6.42 16.70 -11.39
C CYS A 80 -7.76 17.20 -10.83
N PHE A 81 -8.82 16.45 -11.10
CA PHE A 81 -10.19 16.76 -10.71
C PHE A 81 -10.82 15.57 -9.97
N LEU A 82 -11.61 15.85 -8.95
CA LEU A 82 -12.32 14.87 -8.12
C LEU A 82 -13.83 15.10 -8.17
N ARG A 83 -14.61 14.03 -8.40
CA ARG A 83 -16.05 14.11 -8.62
C ARG A 83 -16.80 12.87 -8.12
N VAL A 84 -17.99 13.05 -7.57
CA VAL A 84 -18.89 11.93 -7.25
C VAL A 84 -19.43 11.30 -8.55
N LEU A 85 -19.65 9.99 -8.58
CA LEU A 85 -20.24 9.31 -9.74
C LEU A 85 -21.69 9.78 -9.97
N GLY A 86 -22.01 10.19 -11.19
CA GLY A 86 -23.30 10.79 -11.57
C GLY A 86 -23.29 12.32 -11.57
N GLU A 87 -22.42 12.97 -10.80
CA GLU A 87 -22.38 14.44 -10.72
C GLU A 87 -21.83 15.11 -11.98
N LYS A 88 -22.30 16.34 -12.25
CA LYS A 88 -21.84 17.14 -13.40
C LYS A 88 -20.51 17.83 -13.11
N LEU A 89 -20.40 18.54 -12.00
CA LEU A 89 -19.22 19.35 -11.65
C LEU A 89 -18.28 18.60 -10.69
N PRO A 90 -16.95 18.73 -10.82
CA PRO A 90 -16.01 18.25 -9.81
C PRO A 90 -16.07 19.11 -8.55
N TYR A 91 -15.99 18.50 -7.37
CA TYR A 91 -16.04 19.20 -6.07
C TYR A 91 -14.65 19.63 -5.59
N ALA A 92 -13.58 19.01 -6.10
CA ALA A 92 -12.20 19.38 -5.79
C ALA A 92 -11.33 19.37 -7.05
N LYS A 93 -10.32 20.25 -7.07
CA LYS A 93 -9.33 20.39 -8.15
C LYS A 93 -7.96 20.71 -7.56
N ARG A 94 -6.90 20.12 -8.11
CA ARG A 94 -5.50 20.47 -7.82
C ARG A 94 -4.69 20.51 -9.11
N PHE A 95 -3.75 21.45 -9.19
CA PHE A 95 -2.75 21.50 -10.25
C PHE A 95 -1.47 20.85 -9.73
N LEU A 96 -0.85 20.01 -10.56
CA LEU A 96 0.42 19.33 -10.27
C LEU A 96 1.46 19.74 -11.32
N ILE A 97 2.74 19.78 -10.91
CA ILE A 97 3.88 20.03 -11.81
C ILE A 97 4.83 18.85 -11.66
N VAL A 98 4.82 17.96 -12.65
CA VAL A 98 5.63 16.75 -12.62
C VAL A 98 7.08 17.09 -12.98
N LYS A 99 8.02 16.80 -12.08
CA LYS A 99 9.47 17.01 -12.28
C LYS A 99 10.24 15.78 -11.80
N GLN A 100 11.35 15.45 -12.45
CA GLN A 100 12.26 14.40 -11.97
C GLN A 100 13.09 14.95 -10.79
N GLY A 101 13.20 14.17 -9.71
CA GLY A 101 13.56 14.68 -8.39
C GLY A 101 15.03 15.11 -8.21
N GLY A 102 15.22 16.33 -7.72
CA GLY A 102 16.35 16.72 -6.86
C GLY A 102 15.87 16.81 -5.41
N SER A 103 16.74 16.46 -4.44
CA SER A 103 16.32 16.29 -3.04
C SER A 103 15.93 17.59 -2.33
N GLY A 104 14.81 17.57 -1.61
CA GLY A 104 14.53 18.43 -0.45
C GLY A 104 13.91 19.81 -0.75
N GLY A 105 12.75 20.08 -0.15
CA GLY A 105 12.18 21.43 -0.09
C GLY A 105 10.67 21.48 0.06
N VAL A 106 10.17 21.63 1.30
CA VAL A 106 8.75 21.95 1.53
C VAL A 106 8.47 23.37 1.06
N ARG A 107 7.56 23.53 0.08
CA ARG A 107 6.88 24.80 -0.20
C ARG A 107 5.40 24.58 -0.45
N GLU A 108 4.65 24.60 0.64
CA GLU A 108 3.22 24.82 0.62
C GLU A 108 2.93 26.22 0.07
N VAL A 109 2.08 26.31 -0.97
CA VAL A 109 1.59 27.59 -1.50
C VAL A 109 0.07 27.53 -1.55
N ASN A 110 -0.55 27.73 -0.39
CA ASN A 110 -1.99 27.95 -0.29
C ASN A 110 -2.32 29.32 -0.92
N LYS A 111 -3.10 29.33 -2.00
CA LYS A 111 -3.77 30.52 -2.52
C LYS A 111 -5.21 30.22 -2.96
N GLN A 112 -6.11 30.47 -2.02
CA GLN A 112 -7.53 30.75 -2.24
C GLN A 112 -7.69 32.18 -2.81
N LEU A 113 -8.93 32.59 -3.16
CA LEU A 113 -9.31 33.87 -3.82
C LEU A 113 -8.98 33.95 -5.32
N LEU A 114 -9.68 34.71 -6.18
CA LEU A 114 -11.08 35.17 -6.29
C LEU A 114 -11.21 35.83 -7.70
N PHE A 115 -12.38 35.87 -8.34
CA PHE A 115 -12.57 36.66 -9.59
C PHE A 115 -12.65 38.17 -9.29
N PRO A 116 -12.24 39.07 -10.21
CA PRO A 116 -13.23 39.61 -11.16
C PRO A 116 -12.75 39.99 -12.59
N ALA A 117 -13.70 39.91 -13.51
CA ALA A 117 -14.01 40.71 -14.72
C ALA A 117 -12.97 41.54 -15.53
N SER A 118 -13.12 41.38 -16.87
CA SER A 118 -13.13 42.43 -17.93
C SER A 118 -11.82 43.01 -18.51
N SER A 119 -11.54 42.66 -19.77
CA SER A 119 -11.69 43.57 -20.93
C SER A 119 -11.40 42.86 -22.26
N SER A 120 -11.86 43.43 -23.39
CA SER A 120 -11.61 42.97 -24.78
C SER A 120 -11.50 44.20 -25.70
N PRO A 121 -10.79 44.09 -26.83
CA PRO A 121 -11.43 43.88 -28.15
C PRO A 121 -10.82 42.63 -28.87
N ALA A 122 -11.47 41.90 -29.80
CA ALA A 122 -12.10 42.27 -31.10
C ALA A 122 -11.05 42.84 -32.09
N VAL A 123 -10.74 42.28 -33.27
CA VAL A 123 -11.53 41.92 -34.49
C VAL A 123 -10.58 41.11 -35.41
N ASP A 124 -10.90 40.17 -36.31
CA ASP A 124 -12.04 39.28 -36.64
C ASP A 124 -11.41 38.08 -37.46
N GLU A 125 -11.96 37.24 -38.36
CA GLU A 125 -13.18 37.15 -39.19
C GLU A 125 -13.54 35.65 -39.42
N ILE A 126 -14.18 35.27 -40.55
CA ILE A 126 -14.90 33.99 -40.74
C ILE A 126 -14.38 33.21 -41.97
N LYS A 127 -14.32 31.87 -41.90
CA LYS A 127 -14.71 30.96 -43.02
C LYS A 127 -14.72 29.45 -42.68
N GLN A 128 -15.94 28.93 -42.57
CA GLN A 128 -16.52 27.68 -43.09
C GLN A 128 -15.72 26.36 -43.14
N GLU A 129 -16.39 25.31 -42.66
CA GLU A 129 -16.21 23.87 -42.96
C GLU A 129 -16.59 23.59 -44.45
N GLU A 130 -16.33 22.46 -45.12
CA GLU A 130 -15.89 21.10 -44.77
C GLU A 130 -15.27 20.46 -46.06
N PRO A 131 -15.26 19.12 -46.29
CA PRO A 131 -14.45 18.04 -45.71
C PRO A 131 -13.25 17.63 -46.60
N PHE A 132 -12.40 16.68 -46.15
CA PHE A 132 -11.50 15.97 -47.07
C PHE A 132 -11.20 14.51 -46.65
N ASP A 133 -11.15 13.61 -47.63
CA ASP A 133 -10.94 12.16 -47.50
C ASP A 133 -9.51 11.76 -47.92
N PRO A 134 -8.72 11.06 -47.08
CA PRO A 134 -7.36 10.63 -47.40
C PRO A 134 -7.23 9.25 -48.08
N PHE A 135 -8.31 8.53 -48.42
CA PHE A 135 -8.23 7.19 -49.02
C PHE A 135 -8.17 7.19 -50.57
N VAL A 136 -7.16 7.83 -51.15
CA VAL A 136 -6.83 7.71 -52.58
C VAL A 136 -5.33 7.46 -52.78
N GLY A 137 -4.96 6.35 -53.45
CA GLY A 137 -3.61 6.15 -53.98
C GLY A 137 -2.84 4.91 -53.49
N ALA A 138 -3.28 3.72 -53.88
CA ALA A 138 -2.36 2.59 -54.09
C ALA A 138 -1.80 2.68 -55.54
N PRO A 139 -0.57 2.23 -55.83
CA PRO A 139 -0.34 0.77 -55.91
C PRO A 139 1.01 0.25 -55.36
N ASP A 140 0.94 -0.95 -54.78
CA ASP A 140 1.72 -2.17 -55.10
C ASP A 140 2.82 -2.09 -56.20
N LEU A 141 3.94 -2.84 -56.15
CA LEU A 141 4.33 -3.98 -55.29
C LEU A 141 5.85 -4.33 -55.42
N SER A 142 6.35 -5.20 -54.52
CA SER A 142 7.46 -6.16 -54.72
C SER A 142 8.92 -5.61 -54.75
N VAL A 143 10.01 -6.38 -54.51
CA VAL A 143 10.24 -7.80 -54.13
C VAL A 143 11.32 -7.86 -53.03
N SER A 144 11.21 -8.78 -52.06
CA SER A 144 12.35 -9.22 -51.21
C SER A 144 12.73 -10.69 -51.47
N LYS A 145 14.03 -10.99 -51.63
CA LYS A 145 14.55 -12.37 -51.71
C LYS A 145 14.61 -13.01 -50.30
N PRO A 146 14.56 -14.35 -50.23
CA PRO A 146 15.77 -15.05 -49.80
C PRO A 146 16.13 -16.23 -50.72
N ALA A 147 17.29 -16.85 -50.49
CA ALA A 147 17.80 -17.97 -51.29
C ALA A 147 18.27 -19.14 -50.42
N ARG A 148 18.03 -20.38 -50.88
CA ARG A 148 19.01 -21.46 -50.79
C ARG A 148 18.80 -22.53 -51.87
N GLN A 149 19.86 -23.29 -52.17
CA GLN A 149 19.89 -24.33 -53.19
C GLN A 149 19.16 -25.62 -52.76
N VAL A 150 18.77 -26.47 -53.72
CA VAL A 150 19.30 -27.85 -53.95
C VAL A 150 18.81 -28.36 -55.32
N LYS A 151 19.73 -28.88 -56.15
CA LYS A 151 19.60 -29.83 -57.31
C LYS A 151 20.60 -29.47 -58.42
N ALA A 152 21.13 -30.39 -59.24
CA ALA A 152 21.08 -31.87 -59.21
C ALA A 152 22.31 -32.45 -59.96
N ILE A 153 22.51 -33.77 -59.84
CA ILE A 153 23.38 -34.56 -60.74
C ILE A 153 22.56 -34.94 -62.00
N MET A 154 23.16 -34.87 -63.19
CA MET A 154 23.10 -35.91 -64.24
C MET A 154 23.98 -35.57 -65.45
N LEU A 155 24.51 -36.60 -66.11
CA LEU A 155 25.12 -36.52 -67.44
C LEU A 155 24.04 -36.63 -68.53
N GLY A 156 24.32 -36.14 -69.74
CA GLY A 156 23.52 -36.39 -70.94
C GLY A 156 23.99 -35.59 -72.15
N ALA A 157 24.34 -36.26 -73.25
CA ALA A 157 24.90 -35.63 -74.46
C ALA A 157 23.84 -35.15 -75.46
N VAL A 158 24.29 -34.40 -76.47
CA VAL A 158 23.45 -33.63 -77.41
C VAL A 158 23.21 -34.38 -78.73
N VAL A 159 21.93 -34.51 -79.09
CA VAL A 159 21.31 -34.64 -80.44
C VAL A 159 21.83 -35.72 -81.42
N GLY A 160 20.87 -36.57 -81.87
CA GLY A 160 20.96 -37.40 -83.07
C GLY A 160 19.75 -37.17 -84.00
N VAL A 161 20.06 -36.87 -85.27
CA VAL A 161 19.23 -36.47 -86.42
C VAL A 161 17.90 -37.25 -86.66
N VAL A 162 16.82 -36.47 -86.90
CA VAL A 162 15.66 -36.66 -87.82
C VAL A 162 15.14 -38.06 -88.17
N VAL A 163 13.84 -38.29 -87.90
CA VAL A 163 12.90 -39.00 -88.82
C VAL A 163 11.56 -38.24 -88.88
N LEU A 164 10.97 -38.13 -90.07
CA LEU A 164 9.66 -37.48 -90.31
C LEU A 164 8.49 -38.42 -89.96
N ALA A 165 7.82 -38.18 -88.82
CA ALA A 165 6.58 -38.88 -88.44
C ALA A 165 5.57 -38.01 -87.64
N GLY A 166 5.69 -36.68 -87.73
CA GLY A 166 5.02 -35.73 -86.82
C GLY A 166 3.49 -35.63 -86.91
N GLY A 167 2.84 -36.23 -87.92
CA GLY A 167 1.40 -36.09 -88.13
C GLY A 167 0.50 -36.93 -87.21
N ALA A 168 0.93 -38.14 -86.84
CA ALA A 168 0.05 -39.10 -86.18
C ALA A 168 -0.01 -38.96 -84.64
N TYR A 169 1.13 -38.70 -84.00
CA TYR A 169 1.21 -38.77 -82.52
C TYR A 169 0.58 -37.58 -81.78
N CYS A 170 0.24 -36.50 -82.48
CA CYS A 170 -0.54 -35.40 -81.89
C CYS A 170 -2.04 -35.72 -81.80
N LEU A 171 -2.56 -36.62 -82.65
CA LEU A 171 -3.99 -36.89 -82.78
C LEU A 171 -4.51 -37.94 -81.78
N THR A 172 -3.63 -38.68 -81.11
CA THR A 172 -4.00 -39.75 -80.15
C THR A 172 -4.29 -39.24 -78.73
N ARG A 173 -4.19 -37.93 -78.47
CA ARG A 173 -4.51 -37.35 -77.15
C ARG A 173 -6.00 -36.95 -77.04
N PRO A 174 -6.68 -37.24 -75.91
CA PRO A 174 -8.15 -37.16 -75.78
C PRO A 174 -8.76 -35.74 -75.75
N CYS A 175 -8.00 -34.70 -76.11
CA CYS A 175 -8.43 -33.29 -76.11
C CYS A 175 -8.04 -32.57 -77.43
N VAL A 176 -7.97 -33.32 -78.53
CA VAL A 176 -7.48 -32.84 -79.85
C VAL A 176 -8.51 -33.00 -80.98
N MET A 177 -9.28 -34.09 -80.97
CA MET A 177 -10.30 -34.39 -82.00
C MET A 177 -11.67 -34.80 -81.42
N SER A 178 -11.85 -34.69 -80.10
CA SER A 178 -13.09 -35.10 -79.40
C SER A 178 -13.25 -34.39 -78.05
N LYS A 179 -14.36 -34.65 -77.35
CA LYS A 179 -14.70 -34.03 -76.06
C LYS A 179 -13.62 -34.32 -75.00
N CYS A 180 -12.89 -33.27 -74.60
CA CYS A 180 -11.87 -33.34 -73.56
C CYS A 180 -12.50 -33.70 -72.19
N LYS A 181 -12.33 -34.96 -71.76
CA LYS A 181 -12.98 -35.53 -70.58
C LYS A 181 -12.54 -34.86 -69.28
N GLU A 182 -11.27 -34.47 -69.22
CA GLU A 182 -10.62 -33.78 -68.11
C GLU A 182 -11.25 -32.40 -67.87
N VAL A 183 -11.54 -31.66 -68.96
CA VAL A 183 -12.24 -30.37 -68.93
C VAL A 183 -13.70 -30.55 -68.52
N GLN A 184 -14.40 -31.57 -69.02
CA GLN A 184 -15.77 -31.85 -68.61
C GLN A 184 -15.88 -32.18 -67.10
N ILE A 185 -14.96 -32.98 -66.57
CA ILE A 185 -14.87 -33.29 -65.13
C ILE A 185 -14.57 -32.03 -64.32
N ALA A 186 -13.67 -31.16 -64.79
CA ALA A 186 -13.34 -29.90 -64.14
C ALA A 186 -14.51 -28.91 -64.10
N GLU A 187 -15.29 -28.80 -65.20
CA GLU A 187 -16.49 -27.95 -65.29
C GLU A 187 -17.62 -28.44 -64.36
N GLN A 188 -17.82 -29.76 -64.29
CA GLN A 188 -18.75 -30.40 -63.34
C GLN A 188 -18.31 -30.14 -61.89
N LEU A 189 -17.04 -30.40 -61.57
CA LEU A 189 -16.49 -30.21 -60.21
C LEU A 189 -16.50 -28.73 -59.77
N LYS A 190 -16.36 -27.78 -60.71
CA LYS A 190 -16.53 -26.33 -60.48
C LYS A 190 -17.95 -25.98 -60.00
N THR A 191 -18.97 -26.77 -60.34
CA THR A 191 -20.34 -26.59 -59.84
C THR A 191 -20.58 -27.39 -58.55
N GLU A 192 -20.22 -28.68 -58.55
CA GLU A 192 -20.41 -29.57 -57.39
C GLU A 192 -19.69 -29.08 -56.14
N SER A 193 -18.44 -28.60 -56.27
CA SER A 193 -17.65 -28.11 -55.13
C SER A 193 -18.32 -26.95 -54.39
N GLN A 194 -19.14 -26.12 -55.06
CA GLN A 194 -19.91 -25.07 -54.37
C GLN A 194 -21.00 -25.66 -53.47
N GLN A 195 -21.70 -26.68 -53.94
CA GLN A 195 -22.70 -27.38 -53.12
C GLN A 195 -22.06 -28.17 -51.99
N LEU A 196 -20.91 -28.82 -52.23
CA LEU A 196 -20.18 -29.55 -51.21
C LEU A 196 -19.62 -28.62 -50.12
N MET A 197 -19.03 -27.47 -50.49
CA MET A 197 -18.58 -26.44 -49.53
C MET A 197 -19.74 -25.92 -48.66
N ARG A 198 -20.90 -25.59 -49.27
CA ARG A 198 -22.11 -25.13 -48.55
C ARG A 198 -22.70 -26.17 -47.60
N ARG A 199 -22.48 -27.46 -47.88
CA ARG A 199 -23.00 -28.58 -47.08
C ARG A 199 -21.99 -29.11 -46.04
N ALA A 200 -20.72 -28.74 -46.15
CA ALA A 200 -19.66 -29.26 -45.30
C ALA A 200 -19.84 -28.86 -43.83
N LYS A 201 -19.78 -29.84 -42.92
CA LYS A 201 -19.90 -29.66 -41.47
C LYS A 201 -18.60 -29.91 -40.71
N SER A 202 -17.61 -30.55 -41.34
CA SER A 202 -16.33 -30.91 -40.73
C SER A 202 -15.11 -30.53 -41.58
N GLU A 203 -13.95 -30.51 -40.92
CA GLU A 203 -12.64 -30.37 -41.55
C GLU A 203 -12.38 -31.47 -42.58
N ASN A 204 -12.76 -32.72 -42.27
CA ASN A 204 -12.53 -33.88 -43.13
C ASN A 204 -13.31 -33.79 -44.45
N GLU A 205 -14.55 -33.28 -44.41
CA GLU A 205 -15.35 -33.00 -45.62
C GLU A 205 -14.69 -31.93 -46.50
N LEU A 206 -14.18 -30.85 -45.89
CA LEU A 206 -13.44 -29.82 -46.62
C LEU A 206 -12.13 -30.33 -47.22
N LEU A 207 -11.36 -31.12 -46.47
CA LEU A 207 -10.11 -31.73 -46.92
C LEU A 207 -10.35 -32.65 -48.14
N ALA A 208 -11.43 -33.42 -48.14
CA ALA A 208 -11.82 -34.25 -49.29
C ALA A 208 -12.21 -33.42 -50.53
N VAL A 209 -12.88 -32.28 -50.35
CA VAL A 209 -13.19 -31.34 -51.46
C VAL A 209 -11.90 -30.68 -51.98
N GLN A 210 -11.01 -30.25 -51.08
CA GLN A 210 -9.71 -29.66 -51.43
C GLN A 210 -8.87 -30.63 -52.30
N GLN A 211 -8.74 -31.89 -51.87
CA GLN A 211 -7.99 -32.92 -52.59
C GLN A 211 -8.56 -33.17 -53.99
N ARG A 212 -9.89 -33.24 -54.14
CA ARG A 212 -10.55 -33.38 -55.46
C ARG A 212 -10.27 -32.18 -56.38
N LEU A 213 -10.37 -30.95 -55.85
CA LEU A 213 -10.07 -29.74 -56.61
C LEU A 213 -8.60 -29.65 -57.05
N GLN A 214 -7.67 -30.03 -56.16
CA GLN A 214 -6.24 -30.08 -56.48
C GLN A 214 -5.93 -31.16 -57.53
N ALA A 215 -6.51 -32.36 -57.40
CA ALA A 215 -6.34 -33.44 -58.38
C ALA A 215 -6.85 -33.03 -59.78
N ALA A 216 -8.03 -32.42 -59.88
CA ALA A 216 -8.56 -31.89 -61.14
C ALA A 216 -7.67 -30.77 -61.71
N SER A 217 -7.22 -29.83 -60.87
CA SER A 217 -6.29 -28.77 -61.26
C SER A 217 -4.95 -29.32 -61.79
N VAL A 218 -4.45 -30.42 -61.24
CA VAL A 218 -3.25 -31.10 -61.74
C VAL A 218 -3.54 -31.84 -63.05
N ALA A 219 -4.70 -32.48 -63.18
CA ALA A 219 -5.11 -33.21 -64.39
C ALA A 219 -5.29 -32.32 -65.63
N LEU A 220 -5.56 -31.02 -65.47
CA LEU A 220 -5.62 -30.05 -66.58
C LEU A 220 -4.23 -29.61 -67.09
N LYS A 221 -3.17 -29.77 -66.30
CA LYS A 221 -1.80 -29.32 -66.63
C LYS A 221 -1.19 -29.93 -67.91
N PRO A 222 -1.46 -31.20 -68.30
CA PRO A 222 -0.90 -31.80 -69.53
C PRO A 222 -1.55 -31.34 -70.84
N ILE A 223 -2.59 -30.50 -70.80
CA ILE A 223 -3.28 -30.00 -72.00
C ILE A 223 -2.36 -28.97 -72.71
N PRO A 224 -1.98 -29.20 -73.98
CA PRO A 224 -0.99 -28.38 -74.67
C PRO A 224 -1.60 -27.08 -75.23
N ARG A 225 -0.76 -26.05 -75.40
CA ARG A 225 -1.15 -24.72 -75.92
C ARG A 225 -1.87 -24.69 -77.26
N TRP A 226 -1.72 -25.74 -78.07
CA TRP A 226 -2.34 -25.89 -79.38
C TRP A 226 -3.67 -26.67 -79.36
N SER A 227 -4.13 -27.15 -78.19
CA SER A 227 -5.49 -27.71 -78.06
C SER A 227 -6.52 -26.59 -78.07
N PRO A 228 -7.68 -26.75 -78.76
CA PRO A 228 -8.76 -25.76 -78.72
C PRO A 228 -9.35 -25.58 -77.30
N HIS A 229 -9.11 -26.53 -76.39
CA HIS A 229 -9.54 -26.44 -74.99
C HIS A 229 -8.50 -25.79 -74.07
N TYR A 230 -7.34 -25.33 -74.57
CA TYR A 230 -6.25 -24.85 -73.71
C TYR A 230 -6.64 -23.66 -72.82
N GLN A 231 -7.30 -22.64 -73.37
CA GLN A 231 -7.73 -21.48 -72.59
C GLN A 231 -8.75 -21.88 -71.50
N GLN A 232 -9.78 -22.65 -71.88
CA GLN A 232 -10.77 -23.18 -70.93
C GLN A 232 -10.10 -24.00 -69.81
N ALA A 233 -9.09 -24.82 -70.14
CA ALA A 233 -8.33 -25.60 -69.18
C ALA A 233 -7.49 -24.72 -68.22
N GLU A 234 -6.85 -23.66 -68.72
CA GLU A 234 -6.09 -22.70 -67.89
C GLU A 234 -7.02 -21.91 -66.95
N GLU A 235 -8.16 -21.42 -67.45
CA GLU A 235 -9.19 -20.72 -66.65
C GLU A 235 -9.80 -21.62 -65.57
N LEU A 236 -10.17 -22.85 -65.94
CA LEU A 236 -10.65 -23.86 -64.99
C LEU A 236 -9.56 -24.20 -63.95
N ARG A 237 -8.30 -24.37 -64.38
CA ARG A 237 -7.19 -24.63 -63.45
C ARG A 237 -7.01 -23.50 -62.44
N ALA A 238 -7.03 -22.24 -62.90
CA ALA A 238 -6.95 -21.08 -62.02
C ALA A 238 -8.15 -21.02 -61.04
N SER A 239 -9.37 -21.23 -61.53
CA SER A 239 -10.59 -21.22 -60.70
C SER A 239 -10.61 -22.34 -59.65
N LEU A 240 -10.21 -23.56 -60.02
CA LEU A 240 -10.19 -24.72 -59.11
C LEU A 240 -9.05 -24.60 -58.10
N SER A 241 -7.87 -24.14 -58.52
CA SER A 241 -6.71 -23.90 -57.65
C SER A 241 -6.98 -22.79 -56.63
N GLY A 242 -7.52 -21.64 -57.06
CA GLY A 242 -7.88 -20.55 -56.16
C GLY A 242 -8.97 -20.92 -55.15
N ARG A 243 -9.93 -21.77 -55.54
CA ARG A 243 -10.92 -22.34 -54.61
C ARG A 243 -10.29 -23.34 -53.64
N ALA A 244 -9.39 -24.21 -54.11
CA ALA A 244 -8.67 -25.14 -53.25
C ALA A 244 -7.80 -24.42 -52.20
N GLU A 245 -7.20 -23.27 -52.52
CA GLU A 245 -6.43 -22.49 -51.53
C GLU A 245 -7.33 -21.78 -50.51
N LYS A 246 -8.51 -21.29 -50.90
CA LYS A 246 -9.51 -20.79 -49.93
C LYS A 246 -9.93 -21.88 -48.94
N ILE A 247 -10.11 -23.13 -49.41
CA ILE A 247 -10.35 -24.27 -48.51
C ILE A 247 -9.10 -24.57 -47.65
N ASN A 248 -7.88 -24.51 -48.23
CA ASN A 248 -6.62 -24.74 -47.52
C ASN A 248 -6.48 -23.83 -46.29
N GLN A 249 -6.79 -22.54 -46.45
CA GLN A 249 -6.74 -21.54 -45.38
C GLN A 249 -7.71 -21.89 -44.25
N VAL A 250 -8.97 -22.24 -44.58
CA VAL A 250 -9.97 -22.66 -43.58
C VAL A 250 -9.58 -23.98 -42.90
N VAL A 251 -9.11 -24.98 -43.64
CA VAL A 251 -8.67 -26.28 -43.08
C VAL A 251 -7.50 -26.10 -42.11
N LYS A 252 -6.44 -25.36 -42.48
CA LYS A 252 -5.31 -25.04 -41.59
C LYS A 252 -5.75 -24.32 -40.30
N ALA A 253 -6.75 -23.46 -40.41
CA ALA A 253 -7.32 -22.75 -39.26
C ALA A 253 -8.08 -23.69 -38.31
N LEU A 254 -8.93 -24.58 -38.85
CA LEU A 254 -9.63 -25.61 -38.08
C LEU A 254 -8.64 -26.57 -37.39
N GLN A 255 -7.56 -26.95 -38.06
CA GLN A 255 -6.47 -27.76 -37.49
C GLN A 255 -5.76 -27.06 -36.34
N THR A 256 -5.46 -25.76 -36.49
CA THR A 256 -4.84 -24.94 -35.43
C THR A 256 -5.76 -24.84 -34.21
N ALA A 257 -7.07 -24.66 -34.42
CA ALA A 257 -8.07 -24.71 -33.34
C ALA A 257 -8.21 -26.10 -32.71
N SER A 258 -8.05 -27.18 -33.48
CA SER A 258 -8.04 -28.55 -32.96
C SER A 258 -6.86 -28.77 -32.00
N ILE A 259 -5.67 -28.30 -32.36
CA ILE A 259 -4.48 -28.31 -31.48
C ILE A 259 -4.73 -27.47 -30.22
N ALA A 260 -5.31 -26.27 -30.36
CA ALA A 260 -5.66 -25.41 -29.22
C ALA A 260 -6.68 -26.07 -28.26
N ALA A 261 -7.71 -26.73 -28.83
CA ALA A 261 -8.72 -27.46 -28.08
C ALA A 261 -8.18 -28.72 -27.38
N GLN A 262 -7.20 -29.41 -27.99
CA GLN A 262 -6.50 -30.51 -27.33
C GLN A 262 -5.67 -30.02 -26.14
N LYS A 263 -4.90 -28.91 -26.29
CA LYS A 263 -4.11 -28.34 -25.19
C LYS A 263 -4.98 -27.85 -24.02
N ILE A 264 -6.21 -27.39 -24.26
CA ILE A 264 -7.13 -26.98 -23.19
C ILE A 264 -7.57 -28.16 -22.29
N LYS A 265 -7.44 -29.42 -22.72
CA LYS A 265 -7.84 -30.60 -21.91
C LYS A 265 -7.01 -30.80 -20.64
N THR A 266 -5.76 -30.33 -20.60
CA THR A 266 -4.95 -30.31 -19.38
C THR A 266 -5.10 -28.96 -18.68
N PRO A 267 -5.14 -28.91 -17.34
CA PRO A 267 -4.90 -27.67 -16.61
C PRO A 267 -3.58 -27.05 -17.06
N ALA A 268 -3.54 -25.73 -17.22
CA ALA A 268 -2.29 -25.04 -17.51
C ALA A 268 -1.40 -25.01 -16.26
N ASN A 269 -0.08 -25.11 -16.42
CA ASN A 269 0.88 -25.05 -15.30
C ASN A 269 1.64 -23.71 -15.18
N SER A 270 1.56 -22.84 -16.18
CA SER A 270 2.27 -21.56 -16.21
C SER A 270 1.54 -20.48 -17.00
N LEU A 271 1.97 -19.22 -16.86
CA LEU A 271 1.41 -18.09 -17.62
C LEU A 271 1.82 -18.18 -19.10
N GLU A 272 3.05 -18.60 -19.37
CA GLU A 272 3.61 -18.83 -20.70
C GLU A 272 2.82 -19.92 -21.44
N GLU A 273 2.34 -20.95 -20.72
CA GLU A 273 1.48 -21.98 -21.31
C GLU A 273 0.09 -21.44 -21.68
N LEU A 274 -0.50 -20.58 -20.85
CA LEU A 274 -1.75 -19.87 -21.16
C LEU A 274 -1.58 -18.94 -22.38
N GLN A 275 -0.46 -18.22 -22.47
CA GLN A 275 -0.12 -17.38 -23.63
C GLN A 275 0.09 -18.22 -24.91
N ALA A 276 0.76 -19.38 -24.82
CA ALA A 276 0.93 -20.29 -25.96
C ALA A 276 -0.42 -20.87 -26.43
N ARG A 277 -1.34 -21.19 -25.50
CA ARG A 277 -2.72 -21.57 -25.82
C ARG A 277 -3.49 -20.40 -26.47
N GLN A 278 -3.28 -19.16 -26.01
CA GLN A 278 -3.92 -17.95 -26.55
C GLN A 278 -3.45 -17.66 -27.99
N HIS A 279 -2.15 -17.82 -28.26
CA HIS A 279 -1.58 -17.66 -29.61
C HIS A 279 -2.24 -18.62 -30.61
N LEU A 280 -2.37 -19.91 -30.26
CA LEU A 280 -3.00 -20.91 -31.12
C LEU A 280 -4.47 -20.54 -31.44
N TRP A 281 -5.23 -20.04 -30.46
CA TRP A 281 -6.60 -19.56 -30.72
C TRP A 281 -6.63 -18.35 -31.65
N ARG A 282 -5.78 -17.33 -31.44
CA ARG A 282 -5.69 -16.17 -32.36
C ARG A 282 -5.29 -16.58 -33.78
N GLN A 283 -4.29 -17.47 -33.90
CA GLN A 283 -3.80 -18.00 -35.17
C GLN A 283 -4.86 -18.81 -35.93
N ALA A 284 -5.77 -19.49 -35.21
CA ALA A 284 -6.93 -20.16 -35.81
C ALA A 284 -8.07 -19.20 -36.17
N ILE A 285 -8.28 -18.13 -35.41
CA ILE A 285 -9.39 -17.18 -35.60
C ILE A 285 -9.13 -16.22 -36.76
N ALA A 286 -7.96 -15.59 -36.83
CA ALA A 286 -7.66 -14.56 -37.84
C ALA A 286 -7.94 -14.95 -39.32
N PRO A 287 -7.50 -16.12 -39.83
CA PRO A 287 -7.81 -16.53 -41.21
C PRO A 287 -9.28 -16.90 -41.44
N LEU A 288 -10.05 -17.19 -40.37
CA LEU A 288 -11.49 -17.44 -40.45
C LEU A 288 -12.28 -16.13 -40.48
N GLU A 289 -11.84 -15.10 -39.75
CA GLU A 289 -12.47 -13.77 -39.75
C GLU A 289 -12.31 -13.05 -41.11
N ALA A 290 -11.29 -13.41 -41.89
CA ALA A 290 -11.09 -12.92 -43.26
C ALA A 290 -12.04 -13.55 -44.31
N VAL A 291 -12.89 -14.53 -43.95
CA VAL A 291 -13.82 -15.18 -44.89
C VAL A 291 -15.06 -14.33 -45.09
N SER A 292 -15.23 -13.80 -46.31
CA SER A 292 -16.35 -12.91 -46.65
C SER A 292 -17.74 -13.57 -46.50
N PRO A 293 -18.79 -12.81 -46.14
CA PRO A 293 -20.17 -13.32 -46.03
C PRO A 293 -20.71 -14.03 -47.28
N ASN A 294 -20.21 -13.66 -48.46
CA ASN A 294 -20.60 -14.24 -49.75
C ASN A 294 -19.89 -15.57 -50.07
N SER A 295 -19.01 -16.06 -49.20
CA SER A 295 -18.28 -17.31 -49.36
C SER A 295 -19.18 -18.53 -49.14
N GLU A 296 -19.03 -19.57 -49.96
CA GLU A 296 -19.71 -20.86 -49.75
C GLU A 296 -19.36 -21.53 -48.41
N LEU A 297 -18.24 -21.13 -47.79
CA LEU A 297 -17.78 -21.65 -46.49
C LEU A 297 -18.35 -20.86 -45.30
N TYR A 298 -19.00 -19.71 -45.52
CA TYR A 298 -19.32 -18.75 -44.46
C TYR A 298 -20.15 -19.34 -43.31
N GLY A 299 -21.14 -20.19 -43.60
CA GLY A 299 -21.98 -20.82 -42.56
C GLY A 299 -21.20 -21.72 -41.60
N LEU A 300 -20.28 -22.55 -42.11
CA LEU A 300 -19.40 -23.38 -41.29
C LEU A 300 -18.41 -22.51 -40.51
N VAL A 301 -17.81 -21.52 -41.17
CA VAL A 301 -16.82 -20.61 -40.59
C VAL A 301 -17.41 -19.81 -39.43
N GLN A 302 -18.58 -19.19 -39.60
CA GLN A 302 -19.26 -18.39 -38.59
C GLN A 302 -19.65 -19.22 -37.36
N ALA A 303 -20.12 -20.46 -37.56
CA ALA A 303 -20.43 -21.39 -36.46
C ALA A 303 -19.19 -21.77 -35.65
N LYS A 304 -18.02 -21.93 -36.30
CA LYS A 304 -16.74 -22.22 -35.62
C LYS A 304 -16.15 -20.99 -34.94
N LEU A 305 -16.24 -19.81 -35.56
CA LEU A 305 -15.80 -18.54 -34.97
C LEU A 305 -16.48 -18.24 -33.64
N LEU A 306 -17.78 -18.54 -33.50
CA LEU A 306 -18.50 -18.36 -32.24
C LEU A 306 -17.89 -19.19 -31.10
N ASP A 307 -17.71 -20.48 -31.32
CA ASP A 307 -17.08 -21.42 -30.38
C ASP A 307 -15.63 -21.01 -30.02
N TYR A 308 -14.85 -20.61 -31.02
CA TYR A 308 -13.44 -20.26 -30.85
C TYR A 308 -13.27 -18.93 -30.10
N ARG A 309 -14.11 -17.93 -30.38
CA ARG A 309 -14.12 -16.64 -29.66
C ARG A 309 -14.51 -16.82 -28.19
N VAL A 310 -15.49 -17.67 -27.88
CA VAL A 310 -15.85 -18.00 -26.48
C VAL A 310 -14.67 -18.68 -25.76
N LYS A 311 -14.02 -19.66 -26.38
CA LYS A 311 -12.85 -20.34 -25.81
C LYS A 311 -11.67 -19.39 -25.57
N LEU A 312 -11.38 -18.49 -26.52
CA LEU A 312 -10.38 -17.44 -26.36
C LEU A 312 -10.76 -16.46 -25.23
N HIS A 313 -12.03 -16.08 -25.10
CA HIS A 313 -12.49 -15.19 -24.03
C HIS A 313 -12.30 -15.82 -22.64
N THR A 314 -12.73 -17.07 -22.45
CA THR A 314 -12.53 -17.82 -21.19
C THR A 314 -11.05 -17.94 -20.84
N LEU A 315 -10.20 -18.24 -21.83
CA LEU A 315 -8.75 -18.32 -21.63
C LEU A 315 -8.14 -16.96 -21.23
N ASN A 316 -8.61 -15.85 -21.82
CA ASN A 316 -8.17 -14.51 -21.46
C ASN A 316 -8.57 -14.14 -20.02
N GLN A 317 -9.77 -14.53 -19.57
CA GLN A 317 -10.18 -14.35 -18.16
C GLN A 317 -9.27 -15.13 -17.20
N GLN A 318 -8.94 -16.39 -17.52
CA GLN A 318 -8.01 -17.21 -16.73
C GLN A 318 -6.61 -16.60 -16.69
N MET A 319 -6.12 -16.05 -17.80
CA MET A 319 -4.81 -15.39 -17.90
C MET A 319 -4.75 -14.12 -17.02
N LEU A 320 -5.76 -13.25 -17.10
CA LEU A 320 -5.87 -12.05 -16.25
C LEU A 320 -5.95 -12.40 -14.76
N ALA A 321 -6.65 -13.47 -14.39
CA ALA A 321 -6.70 -13.96 -13.02
C ALA A 321 -5.33 -14.47 -12.55
N ALA A 322 -4.63 -15.25 -13.39
CA ALA A 322 -3.28 -15.76 -13.08
C ALA A 322 -2.27 -14.61 -12.90
N GLU A 323 -2.27 -13.62 -13.81
CA GLU A 323 -1.44 -12.41 -13.71
C GLU A 323 -1.71 -11.62 -12.42
N LYS A 324 -2.98 -11.41 -12.06
CA LYS A 324 -3.37 -10.71 -10.82
C LYS A 324 -2.79 -11.38 -9.58
N TRP A 325 -2.89 -12.71 -9.47
CA TRP A 325 -2.37 -13.44 -8.31
C TRP A 325 -0.84 -13.53 -8.30
N LEU A 326 -0.21 -13.67 -9.47
CA LEU A 326 1.25 -13.67 -9.59
C LEU A 326 1.84 -12.29 -9.23
N LYS A 327 1.26 -11.19 -9.72
CA LYS A 327 1.63 -9.82 -9.31
C LYS A 327 1.51 -9.64 -7.79
N LYS A 328 0.40 -10.09 -7.19
CA LYS A 328 0.17 -9.99 -5.73
C LYS A 328 1.18 -10.79 -4.91
N LEU A 329 1.55 -11.98 -5.38
CA LEU A 329 2.59 -12.83 -4.78
C LEU A 329 3.98 -12.18 -4.85
N THR A 330 4.35 -11.63 -6.01
CA THR A 330 5.64 -10.92 -6.19
C THR A 330 5.70 -9.64 -5.36
N ALA A 331 4.63 -8.85 -5.30
CA ALA A 331 4.53 -7.68 -4.44
C ALA A 331 4.67 -8.05 -2.97
N ALA A 332 4.00 -9.11 -2.50
CA ALA A 332 4.13 -9.60 -1.13
C ALA A 332 5.58 -10.02 -0.77
N LYS A 333 6.32 -10.64 -1.70
CA LYS A 333 7.76 -10.94 -1.52
C LYS A 333 8.61 -9.66 -1.40
N ALA A 334 8.36 -8.64 -2.24
CA ALA A 334 9.09 -7.37 -2.17
C ALA A 334 8.83 -6.60 -0.87
N VAL A 335 7.58 -6.59 -0.39
CA VAL A 335 7.20 -5.99 0.90
C VAL A 335 7.77 -6.82 2.07
N ALA A 336 7.87 -8.15 1.95
CA ALA A 336 8.52 -9.00 2.95
C ALA A 336 10.02 -8.72 3.10
N ASN A 337 10.74 -8.50 2.00
CA ASN A 337 12.15 -8.07 2.03
C ASN A 337 12.29 -6.69 2.72
N THR A 338 11.35 -5.78 2.46
CA THR A 338 11.30 -4.47 3.12
C THR A 338 11.05 -4.61 4.63
N ALA A 339 10.11 -5.49 5.04
CA ALA A 339 9.83 -5.78 6.44
C ALA A 339 11.07 -6.35 7.16
N ALA A 340 11.77 -7.32 6.57
CA ALA A 340 12.99 -7.90 7.13
C ALA A 340 14.13 -6.88 7.29
N ASN A 341 14.31 -5.97 6.33
CA ASN A 341 15.31 -4.91 6.42
C ASN A 341 14.96 -3.86 7.50
N GLN A 342 13.66 -3.55 7.66
CA GLN A 342 13.18 -2.71 8.76
C GLN A 342 13.35 -3.40 10.12
N GLU A 343 13.06 -4.70 10.21
CA GLU A 343 13.20 -5.53 11.42
C GLU A 343 14.65 -5.57 11.93
N ALA A 344 15.61 -5.77 11.01
CA ALA A 344 17.05 -5.76 11.32
C ALA A 344 17.58 -4.39 11.80
N THR A 345 16.82 -3.31 11.63
CA THR A 345 17.21 -1.94 12.01
C THR A 345 16.27 -1.29 13.04
N ALA A 346 15.20 -1.97 13.45
CA ALA A 346 14.20 -1.45 14.37
C ALA A 346 14.73 -1.37 15.82
N LYS A 347 14.49 -0.23 16.46
CA LYS A 347 14.87 0.02 17.86
C LYS A 347 13.72 0.66 18.63
N SER A 348 13.28 1.84 18.21
CA SER A 348 12.16 2.56 18.85
C SER A 348 10.79 1.93 18.55
N LEU A 349 9.81 2.25 19.40
CA LEU A 349 8.40 1.83 19.24
C LEU A 349 7.83 2.11 17.83
N ASN A 350 8.06 3.30 17.28
CA ASN A 350 7.61 3.68 15.93
C ASN A 350 8.19 2.77 14.83
N ASN A 351 9.46 2.35 14.96
CA ASN A 351 10.07 1.43 14.02
C ASN A 351 9.44 0.03 14.11
N TRP A 352 9.19 -0.46 15.34
CA TRP A 352 8.55 -1.77 15.55
C TRP A 352 7.08 -1.79 15.10
N GLN A 353 6.31 -0.72 15.36
CA GLN A 353 4.96 -0.55 14.83
C GLN A 353 4.94 -0.61 13.29
N LYS A 354 5.92 0.02 12.63
CA LYS A 354 6.08 -0.08 11.17
C LYS A 354 6.37 -1.51 10.74
N VAL A 355 7.37 -2.19 11.33
CA VAL A 355 7.69 -3.60 11.03
C VAL A 355 6.46 -4.52 11.18
N GLN A 356 5.70 -4.36 12.27
CA GLN A 356 4.43 -5.08 12.49
C GLN A 356 3.43 -4.80 11.34
N SER A 357 3.24 -3.55 10.94
CA SER A 357 2.33 -3.19 9.85
C SER A 357 2.77 -3.74 8.50
N THR A 358 4.08 -3.68 8.18
CA THR A 358 4.65 -4.20 6.93
C THR A 358 4.45 -5.72 6.86
N TRP A 359 4.76 -6.46 7.94
CA TRP A 359 4.47 -7.91 8.00
C TRP A 359 2.98 -8.24 7.93
N GLN A 360 2.11 -7.39 8.50
CA GLN A 360 0.65 -7.58 8.43
C GLN A 360 0.15 -7.47 6.98
N VAL A 361 0.65 -6.50 6.21
CA VAL A 361 0.34 -6.33 4.78
C VAL A 361 0.78 -7.57 3.99
N VAL A 362 1.97 -8.10 4.22
CA VAL A 362 2.47 -9.33 3.57
C VAL A 362 1.56 -10.53 3.85
N VAL A 363 1.26 -10.80 5.12
CA VAL A 363 0.43 -11.95 5.52
C VAL A 363 -1.00 -11.81 4.97
N ASN A 364 -1.57 -10.60 4.97
CA ASN A 364 -2.89 -10.35 4.38
C ASN A 364 -2.88 -10.48 2.85
N ALA A 365 -1.82 -10.04 2.18
CA ALA A 365 -1.69 -10.13 0.73
C ALA A 365 -1.65 -11.60 0.27
N LEU A 366 -0.90 -12.45 0.99
CA LEU A 366 -0.76 -13.88 0.70
C LEU A 366 -1.99 -14.70 1.10
N ASN A 367 -2.62 -14.44 2.26
CA ASN A 367 -3.80 -15.18 2.72
C ASN A 367 -4.99 -15.12 1.74
N VAL A 368 -5.08 -14.05 0.93
CA VAL A 368 -6.18 -13.83 -0.03
C VAL A 368 -5.92 -14.51 -1.40
N ILE A 369 -4.76 -15.13 -1.60
CA ILE A 369 -4.46 -15.89 -2.83
C ILE A 369 -5.27 -17.21 -2.82
N PRO A 370 -6.15 -17.47 -3.82
CA PRO A 370 -7.08 -18.58 -3.78
C PRO A 370 -6.42 -19.91 -4.19
N GLN A 371 -6.96 -21.02 -3.66
CA GLN A 371 -6.50 -22.40 -3.92
C GLN A 371 -6.44 -22.78 -5.40
N THR A 372 -7.28 -22.16 -6.24
CA THR A 372 -7.35 -22.37 -7.69
C THR A 372 -6.31 -21.58 -8.49
N SER A 373 -5.44 -20.79 -7.84
CA SER A 373 -4.37 -20.04 -8.50
C SER A 373 -3.02 -20.75 -8.43
N GLN A 374 -2.21 -20.61 -9.49
CA GLN A 374 -0.87 -21.21 -9.58
C GLN A 374 0.05 -20.76 -8.42
N GLY A 375 -0.12 -19.53 -7.94
CA GLY A 375 0.66 -18.97 -6.83
C GLY A 375 0.32 -19.53 -5.44
N TYR A 376 -0.74 -20.32 -5.28
CA TYR A 376 -1.22 -20.75 -3.96
C TYR A 376 -0.19 -21.56 -3.16
N GLN A 377 0.47 -22.53 -3.79
CA GLN A 377 1.41 -23.42 -3.09
C GLN A 377 2.63 -22.64 -2.55
N GLU A 378 3.15 -21.68 -3.34
CA GLU A 378 4.22 -20.80 -2.87
C GLU A 378 3.71 -19.83 -1.81
N ALA A 379 2.50 -19.27 -1.96
CA ALA A 379 1.89 -18.40 -0.96
C ALA A 379 1.74 -19.10 0.40
N GLN A 380 1.30 -20.36 0.43
CA GLN A 380 1.22 -21.15 1.68
C GLN A 380 2.61 -21.42 2.28
N LYS A 381 3.62 -21.75 1.46
CA LYS A 381 5.00 -21.92 1.93
C LYS A 381 5.53 -20.64 2.60
N LEU A 382 5.30 -19.48 1.98
CA LEU A 382 5.71 -18.18 2.50
C LEU A 382 4.92 -17.79 3.77
N LEU A 383 3.62 -18.10 3.84
CA LEU A 383 2.81 -17.85 5.04
C LEU A 383 3.32 -18.61 6.26
N THR A 384 3.87 -19.82 6.09
CA THR A 384 4.53 -20.58 7.17
C THR A 384 5.78 -19.88 7.71
N GLU A 385 6.53 -19.20 6.85
CA GLU A 385 7.73 -18.43 7.24
C GLU A 385 7.39 -17.04 7.83
N TYR A 386 6.38 -16.36 7.28
CA TYR A 386 6.09 -14.96 7.59
C TYR A 386 5.09 -14.75 8.73
N LYS A 387 4.21 -15.72 9.03
CA LYS A 387 3.32 -15.65 10.22
C LYS A 387 4.12 -15.57 11.54
N PRO A 388 5.19 -16.36 11.75
CA PRO A 388 6.06 -16.19 12.93
C PRO A 388 6.71 -14.80 13.04
N LYS A 389 7.18 -14.22 11.93
CA LYS A 389 7.79 -12.87 11.94
C LYS A 389 6.79 -11.77 12.30
N LEU A 390 5.56 -11.88 11.79
CA LEU A 390 4.45 -11.02 12.22
C LEU A 390 4.15 -11.15 13.73
N ALA A 391 4.20 -12.37 14.29
CA ALA A 391 4.02 -12.57 15.73
C ALA A 391 5.15 -11.90 16.54
N ALA A 392 6.41 -12.20 16.21
CA ALA A 392 7.57 -11.59 16.87
C ALA A 392 7.55 -10.05 16.81
N ALA A 393 7.17 -9.47 15.66
CA ALA A 393 7.02 -8.02 15.51
C ALA A 393 5.91 -7.42 16.38
N ARG A 394 4.80 -8.13 16.59
CA ARG A 394 3.70 -7.71 17.50
C ARG A 394 4.12 -7.79 18.96
N ASP A 395 4.75 -8.89 19.36
CA ASP A 395 5.22 -9.09 20.74
C ASP A 395 6.26 -8.03 21.10
N ARG A 396 7.18 -7.76 20.17
CA ARG A 396 8.21 -6.73 20.29
C ARG A 396 7.63 -5.32 20.34
N THR A 397 6.65 -5.00 19.49
CA THR A 397 5.91 -3.72 19.53
C THR A 397 5.19 -3.52 20.86
N THR A 398 4.52 -4.56 21.37
CA THR A 398 3.83 -4.55 22.66
C THR A 398 4.79 -4.28 23.81
N LYS A 399 5.99 -4.87 23.75
CA LYS A 399 7.06 -4.67 24.74
C LYS A 399 7.61 -3.24 24.75
N GLU A 400 7.88 -2.66 23.59
CA GLU A 400 8.29 -1.25 23.48
C GLU A 400 7.16 -0.28 23.89
N GLN A 401 5.90 -0.64 23.64
CA GLN A 401 4.74 0.18 24.07
C GLN A 401 4.56 0.17 25.59
N LEU A 402 4.75 -0.99 26.24
CA LEU A 402 4.76 -1.08 27.69
C LEU A 402 5.93 -0.27 28.28
N ALA A 403 7.13 -0.42 27.73
CA ALA A 403 8.30 0.35 28.16
C ALA A 403 8.09 1.87 28.00
N ALA A 404 7.52 2.33 26.88
CA ALA A 404 7.17 3.73 26.66
C ALA A 404 6.19 4.26 27.72
N LYS A 405 5.14 3.48 28.03
CA LYS A 405 4.13 3.85 29.04
C LYS A 405 4.74 3.92 30.44
N THR A 406 5.53 2.94 30.84
CA THR A 406 6.19 2.91 32.15
C THR A 406 7.22 4.04 32.29
N TYR A 407 7.91 4.42 31.21
CA TYR A 407 8.84 5.56 31.19
C TYR A 407 8.11 6.89 31.40
N GLN A 408 6.99 7.09 30.68
CA GLN A 408 6.13 8.26 30.89
C GLN A 408 5.54 8.29 32.30
N GLN A 409 5.12 7.14 32.84
CA GLN A 409 4.65 7.03 34.21
C GLN A 409 5.73 7.48 35.20
N ALA A 410 6.94 6.91 35.15
CA ALA A 410 8.04 7.26 36.04
C ALA A 410 8.34 8.78 36.04
N ILE A 411 8.36 9.42 34.87
CA ILE A 411 8.56 10.87 34.75
C ILE A 411 7.36 11.65 35.34
N SER A 412 6.12 11.25 35.07
CA SER A 412 4.93 11.93 35.59
C SER A 412 4.85 11.86 37.12
N THR A 413 5.12 10.69 37.70
CA THR A 413 5.11 10.46 39.15
C THR A 413 6.27 11.19 39.83
N ALA A 414 7.46 11.26 39.22
CA ALA A 414 8.57 12.08 39.71
C ALA A 414 8.26 13.59 39.71
N ASN A 415 7.53 14.09 38.70
CA ASN A 415 7.10 15.49 38.67
C ASN A 415 6.01 15.78 39.72
N GLN A 416 5.14 14.82 40.02
CA GLN A 416 4.19 14.91 41.13
C GLN A 416 4.90 14.89 42.48
N ALA A 417 5.93 14.06 42.67
CA ALA A 417 6.76 14.06 43.88
C ALA A 417 7.36 15.45 44.17
N LYS A 418 7.97 16.08 43.15
CA LYS A 418 8.48 17.47 43.24
C LYS A 418 7.42 18.50 43.61
N ALA A 419 6.20 18.35 43.08
CA ALA A 419 5.10 19.24 43.44
C ALA A 419 4.68 19.08 44.92
N TYR A 420 4.79 17.88 45.49
CA TYR A 420 4.59 17.65 46.93
C TYR A 420 5.75 18.19 47.79
N GLU A 421 7.00 18.09 47.34
CA GLU A 421 8.16 18.73 48.00
C GLU A 421 7.96 20.25 48.11
N GLN A 422 7.54 20.90 47.03
CA GLN A 422 7.22 22.34 46.99
C GLN A 422 6.06 22.75 47.93
N GLN A 423 5.22 21.80 48.32
CA GLN A 423 4.12 21.99 49.27
C GLN A 423 4.47 21.55 50.70
N ASN A 424 5.73 21.15 50.96
CA ASN A 424 6.19 20.53 52.22
C ASN A 424 5.42 19.23 52.60
N GLN A 425 4.77 18.57 51.64
CA GLN A 425 4.01 17.33 51.87
C GLN A 425 4.95 16.12 51.76
N TRP A 426 5.93 16.05 52.64
CA TRP A 426 7.07 15.11 52.56
C TRP A 426 6.66 13.63 52.50
N GLN A 427 5.56 13.23 53.16
CA GLN A 427 5.04 11.87 53.10
C GLN A 427 4.52 11.51 51.70
N ALA A 428 3.83 12.44 51.03
CA ALA A 428 3.39 12.26 49.65
C ALA A 428 4.58 12.30 48.69
N ALA A 429 5.52 13.24 48.88
CA ALA A 429 6.75 13.32 48.09
C ALA A 429 7.54 12.00 48.10
N ALA A 430 7.85 11.46 49.29
CA ALA A 430 8.57 10.19 49.43
C ALA A 430 7.80 9.01 48.79
N THR A 431 6.48 8.96 48.96
CA THR A 431 5.62 7.91 48.36
C THR A 431 5.66 7.95 46.82
N TYR A 432 5.56 9.13 46.23
CA TYR A 432 5.59 9.29 44.77
C TYR A 432 7.02 9.10 44.21
N TRP A 433 8.07 9.47 44.96
CA TRP A 433 9.45 9.18 44.58
C TRP A 433 9.76 7.68 44.52
N ASP A 434 9.30 6.89 45.51
CA ASP A 434 9.47 5.44 45.49
C ASP A 434 8.72 4.81 44.30
N GLN A 435 7.47 5.22 44.05
CA GLN A 435 6.70 4.76 42.89
C GLN A 435 7.38 5.11 41.55
N ALA A 436 7.95 6.31 41.42
CA ALA A 436 8.70 6.72 40.23
C ALA A 436 9.98 5.88 40.03
N LEU A 437 10.72 5.64 41.12
CA LEU A 437 11.92 4.80 41.13
C LEU A 437 11.60 3.32 40.85
N HIS A 438 10.48 2.81 41.34
CA HIS A 438 9.99 1.47 41.08
C HIS A 438 9.59 1.29 39.62
N ALA A 439 8.80 2.23 39.06
CA ALA A 439 8.46 2.25 37.65
C ALA A 439 9.71 2.29 36.75
N ALA A 440 10.69 3.14 37.08
CA ALA A 440 11.97 3.20 36.37
C ALA A 440 12.72 1.85 36.39
N LYS A 441 12.75 1.16 37.53
CA LYS A 441 13.42 -0.16 37.69
C LYS A 441 12.70 -1.32 36.98
N GLN A 442 11.39 -1.20 36.68
CA GLN A 442 10.62 -2.25 35.99
C GLN A 442 10.87 -2.32 34.46
N ILE A 443 11.53 -1.32 33.85
CA ILE A 443 11.64 -1.24 32.39
C ILE A 443 12.62 -2.28 31.85
N SER A 444 12.15 -3.10 30.90
CA SER A 444 12.88 -4.26 30.40
C SER A 444 14.18 -3.87 29.68
N ARG A 445 15.28 -4.53 30.03
CA ARG A 445 16.66 -4.24 29.56
C ARG A 445 16.86 -4.20 28.06
N ASP A 446 16.03 -4.93 27.33
CA ASP A 446 16.06 -5.05 25.88
C ASP A 446 15.17 -4.02 25.16
N SER A 447 14.49 -3.12 25.86
CA SER A 447 13.68 -2.03 25.28
C SER A 447 14.53 -0.80 24.93
N PHE A 448 14.06 0.02 23.97
CA PHE A 448 14.72 1.29 23.62
C PHE A 448 14.78 2.27 24.80
N TYR A 449 13.76 2.25 25.66
CA TYR A 449 13.65 3.17 26.79
C TYR A 449 14.55 2.81 27.98
N TYR A 450 15.13 1.61 28.03
CA TYR A 450 15.93 1.17 29.18
C TYR A 450 17.11 2.12 29.48
N THR A 451 17.91 2.47 28.48
CA THR A 451 19.07 3.37 28.67
C THR A 451 18.64 4.79 29.03
N GLN A 452 17.53 5.28 28.45
CA GLN A 452 16.92 6.58 28.78
C GLN A 452 16.34 6.62 30.21
N THR A 453 15.97 5.46 30.75
CA THR A 453 15.43 5.30 32.11
C THR A 453 16.54 5.14 33.14
N GLN A 454 17.61 4.41 32.79
CA GLN A 454 18.72 4.15 33.70
C GLN A 454 19.41 5.44 34.19
N THR A 455 19.41 6.51 33.39
CA THR A 455 19.91 7.84 33.78
C THR A 455 19.03 8.57 34.82
N LEU A 456 17.78 8.13 34.99
CA LEU A 456 16.83 8.70 35.97
C LEU A 456 16.88 7.99 37.33
N VAL A 457 17.34 6.73 37.36
CA VAL A 457 17.34 5.89 38.58
C VAL A 457 18.12 6.53 39.73
N GLU A 458 19.32 7.06 39.47
CA GLU A 458 20.15 7.67 40.50
C GLU A 458 19.57 9.02 41.01
N PRO A 459 19.21 9.99 40.15
CA PRO A 459 18.50 11.21 40.58
C PRO A 459 17.23 10.93 41.39
N TYR A 460 16.44 9.91 41.02
CA TYR A 460 15.21 9.56 41.73
C TYR A 460 15.50 8.90 43.09
N SER A 461 16.58 8.10 43.19
CA SER A 461 17.02 7.51 44.44
C SER A 461 17.55 8.55 45.44
N VAL A 462 18.27 9.57 44.95
CA VAL A 462 18.71 10.71 45.78
C VAL A 462 17.52 11.55 46.24
N ALA A 463 16.58 11.86 45.36
CA ALA A 463 15.40 12.66 45.72
C ALA A 463 14.48 11.92 46.71
N LEU A 464 14.30 10.61 46.55
CA LEU A 464 13.61 9.75 47.53
C LEU A 464 14.24 9.87 48.93
N LYS A 465 15.57 9.74 49.03
CA LYS A 465 16.31 9.83 50.30
C LYS A 465 16.13 11.21 50.95
N ASN A 466 16.26 12.29 50.17
CA ASN A 466 16.05 13.65 50.66
C ASN A 466 14.61 13.86 51.20
N ALA A 467 13.60 13.35 50.50
CA ALA A 467 12.20 13.43 50.93
C ALA A 467 11.93 12.60 52.20
N GLN A 468 12.59 11.44 52.36
CA GLN A 468 12.51 10.62 53.57
C GLN A 468 13.17 11.31 54.78
N GLU A 469 14.33 11.94 54.61
CA GLU A 469 15.00 12.73 55.67
C GLU A 469 14.15 13.93 56.09
N LYS A 470 13.54 14.66 55.14
CA LYS A 470 12.62 15.76 55.44
C LYS A 470 11.32 15.29 56.10
N LEU A 471 10.83 14.10 55.75
CA LEU A 471 9.68 13.49 56.43
C LEU A 471 9.99 13.20 57.91
N GLN A 472 11.16 12.63 58.22
CA GLN A 472 11.58 12.35 59.61
C GLN A 472 11.67 13.63 60.45
N LEU A 473 12.29 14.69 59.91
CA LEU A 473 12.32 16.00 60.57
C LEU A 473 10.91 16.55 60.81
N SER A 474 10.03 16.46 59.81
CA SER A 474 8.64 16.93 59.91
C SER A 474 7.81 16.14 60.94
N SER A 475 8.01 14.83 61.06
CA SER A 475 7.32 14.01 62.07
C SER A 475 7.81 14.33 63.49
N ASN A 476 9.12 14.52 63.65
CA ASN A 476 9.71 14.85 64.95
C ASN A 476 9.19 16.21 65.44
N LEU A 477 9.21 17.25 64.59
CA LEU A 477 8.65 18.57 64.90
C LEU A 477 7.15 18.51 65.25
N GLN A 478 6.37 17.66 64.58
CA GLN A 478 4.95 17.54 64.88
C GLN A 478 4.67 16.79 66.19
N GLN A 479 5.51 15.80 66.55
CA GLN A 479 5.50 15.19 67.89
C GLN A 479 5.88 16.24 68.96
N THR A 480 6.97 16.99 68.75
CA THR A 480 7.41 18.08 69.63
C THR A 480 6.30 19.09 69.88
N ARG A 481 5.61 19.57 68.82
CA ARG A 481 4.42 20.44 68.97
C ARG A 481 3.33 19.77 69.82
N THR A 482 3.02 18.50 69.55
CA THR A 482 1.98 17.74 70.28
C THR A 482 2.29 17.59 71.77
N ASP A 483 3.57 17.52 72.16
CA ASP A 483 3.97 17.42 73.57
C ASP A 483 4.12 18.80 74.24
N LEU A 484 4.49 19.84 73.48
CA LEU A 484 4.42 21.24 73.92
C LEU A 484 2.97 21.69 74.17
N ASP A 485 2.03 21.32 73.30
CA ASP A 485 0.59 21.60 73.48
C ASP A 485 0.07 21.01 74.81
N LYS A 486 0.44 19.76 75.15
CA LYS A 486 0.08 19.12 76.43
C LYS A 486 0.76 19.76 77.65
N THR A 487 1.96 20.33 77.47
CA THR A 487 2.76 20.89 78.57
C THR A 487 2.40 22.35 78.84
N CYS A 488 1.97 23.09 77.81
CA CYS A 488 1.54 24.48 77.92
C CYS A 488 0.04 24.66 78.19
N ILE A 489 -0.79 23.60 78.11
CA ILE A 489 -2.24 23.67 78.31
C ILE A 489 -2.67 22.64 79.36
N ASN A 490 -3.15 23.13 80.49
CA ASN A 490 -3.83 22.34 81.53
C ASN A 490 -5.23 22.96 81.74
N GLU A 491 -5.75 23.03 82.98
CA GLU A 491 -6.99 23.78 83.28
C GLU A 491 -6.91 25.27 82.90
N ILE A 492 -5.71 25.84 82.82
CA ILE A 492 -5.40 27.14 82.23
C ILE A 492 -4.31 27.00 81.16
N GLN A 493 -4.23 27.97 80.24
CA GLN A 493 -3.10 28.08 79.33
C GLN A 493 -1.89 28.66 80.07
N ILE A 494 -0.90 27.81 80.32
CA ILE A 494 0.34 28.11 81.06
C ILE A 494 1.34 28.84 80.18
N CYS A 495 1.44 28.45 78.90
CA CYS A 495 2.34 29.07 77.94
C CYS A 495 1.81 29.10 76.49
N THR A 496 2.49 29.91 75.68
CA THR A 496 2.43 29.90 74.22
C THR A 496 3.80 29.51 73.68
N PHE A 497 3.88 28.95 72.47
CA PHE A 497 5.16 28.56 71.89
C PHE A 497 5.22 28.74 70.37
N SER A 498 6.44 28.92 69.87
CA SER A 498 6.79 28.80 68.45
C SER A 498 7.90 27.77 68.29
N LEU A 499 7.85 27.04 67.18
CA LEU A 499 8.70 25.90 66.89
C LEU A 499 9.09 25.91 65.41
N ASP A 500 10.38 25.87 65.14
CA ASP A 500 10.99 25.78 63.81
C ASP A 500 12.27 24.91 63.86
N ASN A 501 13.20 25.10 62.92
CA ASN A 501 14.45 24.34 62.87
C ASN A 501 15.60 24.97 63.69
N GLU A 502 15.41 26.19 64.22
CA GLU A 502 16.42 26.93 64.98
C GLU A 502 16.21 26.77 66.50
N GLY A 503 14.97 26.56 66.96
CA GLY A 503 14.71 26.14 68.33
C GLY A 503 13.23 26.01 68.74
N ILE A 504 13.06 25.74 70.04
CA ILE A 504 11.80 25.84 70.76
C ILE A 504 11.78 27.16 71.52
N ILE A 505 10.85 28.04 71.20
CA ILE A 505 10.62 29.30 71.94
C ILE A 505 9.31 29.16 72.70
N VAL A 506 9.35 29.32 74.02
CA VAL A 506 8.18 29.25 74.91
C VAL A 506 8.04 30.57 75.66
N ARG A 507 6.81 31.06 75.81
CA ARG A 507 6.49 32.26 76.60
C ARG A 507 5.39 31.94 77.60
N LEU A 508 5.62 32.24 78.87
CA LEU A 508 4.58 32.16 79.91
C LEU A 508 3.43 33.13 79.59
N THR A 509 2.21 32.79 80.00
CA THR A 509 1.06 33.67 79.84
C THR A 509 0.98 34.71 80.97
N PRO A 510 0.45 35.92 80.72
CA PRO A 510 0.20 36.92 81.77
C PRO A 510 -0.65 36.37 82.93
N GLU A 511 -1.59 35.48 82.62
CA GLU A 511 -2.48 34.83 83.58
C GLU A 511 -1.71 33.86 84.50
N TYR A 512 -0.75 33.10 83.96
CA TYR A 512 0.09 32.20 84.73
C TYR A 512 1.16 32.94 85.56
N ASP A 513 1.77 33.99 85.00
CA ASP A 513 2.69 34.87 85.74
C ASP A 513 2.00 35.53 86.95
N GLN A 514 0.72 35.91 86.83
CA GLN A 514 -0.08 36.42 87.96
C GLN A 514 -0.29 35.36 89.05
N VAL A 515 -0.55 34.10 88.70
CA VAL A 515 -0.66 33.01 89.69
C VAL A 515 0.66 32.84 90.45
N ILE A 516 1.80 32.87 89.75
CA ILE A 516 3.12 32.80 90.39
C ILE A 516 3.38 34.02 91.29
N GLN A 517 3.19 35.26 90.82
CA GLN A 517 3.45 36.44 91.65
C GLN A 517 2.51 36.54 92.87
N ASN A 518 1.25 36.16 92.73
CA ASN A 518 0.31 36.08 93.86
C ASN A 518 0.70 35.00 94.88
N SER A 519 1.30 33.89 94.45
CA SER A 519 1.80 32.85 95.36
C SER A 519 3.05 33.28 96.15
N LEU A 520 3.87 34.18 95.59
CA LEU A 520 5.08 34.71 96.23
C LEU A 520 4.79 35.84 97.22
N THR A 521 3.74 36.63 96.98
CA THR A 521 3.40 37.82 97.79
C THR A 521 2.56 37.53 99.04
N ASN A 522 1.84 36.41 99.10
CA ASN A 522 0.98 36.05 100.24
C ASN A 522 1.73 35.29 101.37
N SER A 523 3.01 35.61 101.59
CA SER A 523 3.91 34.84 102.48
C SER A 523 3.64 35.01 103.99
N ASP A 524 2.85 36.01 104.41
CA ASP A 524 2.72 36.43 105.82
C ASP A 524 1.50 35.86 106.59
N THR A 525 0.77 34.86 106.06
CA THR A 525 -0.39 34.25 106.76
C THR A 525 -0.42 32.71 106.72
N GLU A 526 0.24 32.08 107.70
CA GLU A 526 0.17 30.69 108.25
C GLU A 526 0.02 29.44 107.33
N ASN A 527 -0.35 29.55 106.05
CA ASN A 527 -0.54 28.42 105.14
C ASN A 527 0.68 28.17 104.23
N LEU A 528 1.75 27.66 104.84
CA LEU A 528 3.04 27.26 104.22
C LEU A 528 2.93 26.27 103.05
N THR A 529 1.75 25.75 102.73
CA THR A 529 1.52 24.74 101.68
C THR A 529 1.31 25.33 100.28
N THR A 530 1.02 26.63 100.13
CA THR A 530 0.56 27.20 98.84
C THR A 530 1.65 27.91 98.02
N SER A 531 2.60 28.62 98.64
CA SER A 531 3.72 29.29 97.95
C SER A 531 4.78 28.30 97.44
N VAL A 532 4.93 27.17 98.13
CA VAL A 532 5.80 26.05 97.73
C VAL A 532 5.29 25.41 96.43
N ASP A 533 3.97 25.28 96.28
CA ASP A 533 3.33 24.53 95.19
C ASP A 533 3.55 25.20 93.82
N ALA A 534 3.30 26.51 93.71
CA ALA A 534 3.51 27.27 92.47
C ALA A 534 4.99 27.34 92.03
N THR A 535 5.91 27.46 92.99
CA THR A 535 7.36 27.44 92.70
C THR A 535 7.79 26.07 92.18
N ASN A 536 7.26 24.99 92.79
CA ASN A 536 7.49 23.62 92.37
C ASN A 536 6.84 23.30 91.00
N HIS A 537 5.68 23.91 90.70
CA HIS A 537 5.04 23.80 89.39
C HIS A 537 5.86 24.46 88.29
N LEU A 538 6.45 25.65 88.52
CA LEU A 538 7.37 26.26 87.55
C LEU A 538 8.64 25.41 87.33
N GLN A 539 9.18 24.79 88.39
CA GLN A 539 10.30 23.85 88.28
C GLN A 539 9.91 22.62 87.44
N THR A 540 8.74 22.02 87.70
CA THR A 540 8.20 20.86 86.98
C THR A 540 7.96 21.18 85.50
N LEU A 541 7.39 22.36 85.20
CA LEU A 541 7.21 22.87 83.83
C LEU A 541 8.56 23.02 83.12
N ARG A 542 9.57 23.59 83.79
CA ARG A 542 10.92 23.75 83.24
C ARG A 542 11.55 22.39 82.91
N GLU A 543 11.43 21.40 83.79
CA GLU A 543 11.93 20.05 83.56
C GLU A 543 11.19 19.34 82.41
N ALA A 544 9.87 19.45 82.33
CA ALA A 544 9.08 18.89 81.23
C ALA A 544 9.46 19.50 79.87
N LEU A 545 9.55 20.83 79.77
CA LEU A 545 9.99 21.52 78.56
C LEU A 545 11.44 21.17 78.21
N ALA A 546 12.32 21.01 79.21
CA ALA A 546 13.70 20.60 79.01
C ALA A 546 13.80 19.15 78.45
N VAL A 547 12.97 18.21 78.91
CA VAL A 547 12.88 16.85 78.36
C VAL A 547 12.33 16.86 76.92
N ILE A 548 11.35 17.72 76.62
CA ILE A 548 10.85 17.89 75.24
C ILE A 548 11.95 18.44 74.31
N SER A 549 12.77 19.37 74.81
CA SER A 549 13.94 19.92 74.11
C SER A 549 15.02 18.87 73.80
N ASP A 550 15.33 17.99 74.75
CA ASP A 550 16.23 16.84 74.52
C ASP A 550 15.66 15.87 73.47
N ASN A 551 14.39 15.46 73.64
CA ASN A 551 13.73 14.50 72.75
C ASN A 551 13.58 15.03 71.32
N ALA A 552 13.43 16.34 71.15
CA ALA A 552 13.41 17.02 69.85
C ALA A 552 14.81 17.25 69.27
N ASN A 553 15.85 17.20 70.11
CA ASN A 553 17.18 17.74 69.83
C ASN A 553 17.12 19.17 69.25
N LEU A 554 16.39 20.05 69.96
CA LEU A 554 16.27 21.48 69.65
C LEU A 554 16.53 22.32 70.91
N PRO A 555 17.28 23.44 70.83
CA PRO A 555 17.51 24.31 71.98
C PRO A 555 16.21 24.98 72.44
N LEU A 556 16.09 25.22 73.75
CA LEU A 556 14.91 25.81 74.38
C LEU A 556 15.19 27.22 74.89
N PHE A 557 14.28 28.15 74.61
CA PHE A 557 14.27 29.50 75.15
C PHE A 557 12.92 29.77 75.82
N LEU A 558 12.90 29.85 77.15
CA LEU A 558 11.72 30.16 77.94
C LEU A 558 11.77 31.63 78.39
N TYR A 559 10.69 32.36 78.10
CA TYR A 559 10.50 33.76 78.47
C TYR A 559 9.30 33.93 79.41
N ASP A 560 9.34 34.97 80.26
CA ASP A 560 8.16 35.44 80.99
C ASP A 560 7.18 36.21 80.08
N ALA A 561 6.03 36.60 80.62
CA ALA A 561 5.04 37.38 79.87
C ALA A 561 5.50 38.84 79.59
N GLN A 562 6.64 39.27 80.14
CA GLN A 562 7.28 40.56 79.87
C GLN A 562 8.40 40.44 78.81
N GLY A 563 8.66 39.23 78.30
CA GLY A 563 9.65 38.93 77.28
C GLY A 563 11.10 38.91 77.76
N GLN A 564 11.36 38.81 79.08
CA GLN A 564 12.71 38.52 79.59
C GLN A 564 12.97 37.02 79.58
N ILE A 565 14.25 36.63 79.47
CA ILE A 565 14.66 35.23 79.46
C ILE A 565 14.64 34.68 80.89
N VAL A 566 13.76 33.70 81.14
CA VAL A 566 13.63 32.97 82.41
C VAL A 566 14.55 31.74 82.44
N TYR A 567 14.68 31.05 81.31
CA TYR A 567 15.55 29.88 81.18
C TYR A 567 15.97 29.65 79.73
N VAL A 568 17.21 29.18 79.54
CA VAL A 568 17.73 28.72 78.25
C VAL A 568 18.31 27.33 78.45
N ARG A 569 18.05 26.43 77.49
CA ARG A 569 18.78 25.17 77.33
C ARG A 569 19.41 25.13 75.95
N THR A 570 20.72 25.37 75.90
CA THR A 570 21.55 25.05 74.75
C THR A 570 21.84 23.55 74.70
N LEU A 571 21.99 23.01 73.48
CA LEU A 571 22.43 21.64 73.26
C LEU A 571 23.97 21.62 73.25
N GLU A 572 24.59 21.61 74.43
CA GLU A 572 26.02 21.35 74.59
C GLU A 572 26.22 19.96 75.22
N GLY A 573 26.71 19.01 74.44
CA GLY A 573 26.84 17.59 74.76
C GLY A 573 27.19 16.76 73.53
#